data_AF-A0A2A9DSU0-F1
#
_entry.id   AF-A0A2A9DSU0-F1
#
_cell.length_a   1.000
_cell.length_b   1.000
_cell.length_c   1.000
_cell.angle_alpha   90.00
_cell.angle_beta   90.00
_cell.angle_gamma   90.00
#
_symmetry.space_group_name_H-M   'P 1'
#
loop_
_entity.id
_entity.type
_entity.pdbx_description
1 polymer ?
#
loop_
_entity_poly.entity_id
_entity_poly.type
_entity_poly.pdbx_seq_one_letter_code
_entity_poly.pdbx_strand_id
1 'polypeptide(L)'
;MTVIVVDSRWPDLIPRDAIPHLDDAYIAHGWDEEARDRERAGEQVFVAASLSDPVWQAREVMAAARARGGWEQAQTHESLVPYLLEESQEVVEAIGGPDAELCGELSDVLLQVLFHAQIAQERGAFSFDDVAAAFVAKMRSRAPYLFDGSTGVVDATEQDRLWQEGKRREREL
;
A
#
# COMPACT_ATOMS: atom_id res chain seq x y z
N MET A 1 -21.71 -3.03 25.01
CA MET A 1 -21.43 -1.70 24.46
C MET A 1 -20.36 -1.89 23.38
N THR A 2 -20.27 -0.99 22.41
CA THR A 2 -19.43 -1.20 21.22
C THR A 2 -18.18 -0.34 21.34
N VAL A 3 -17.01 -0.93 21.10
CA VAL A 3 -15.72 -0.25 21.01
C VAL A 3 -15.32 -0.18 19.54
N ILE A 4 -14.93 1.01 19.08
CA ILE A 4 -14.43 1.22 17.74
C ILE A 4 -13.01 1.74 17.84
N VAL A 5 -12.06 0.95 17.36
CA VAL A 5 -10.65 1.31 17.37
C VAL A 5 -10.31 1.87 16.00
N VAL A 6 -9.98 3.16 15.95
CA VAL A 6 -9.70 3.88 14.71
C VAL A 6 -8.39 4.64 14.81
N ASP A 7 -7.90 5.07 13.66
CA ASP A 7 -6.92 6.13 13.62
C ASP A 7 -7.65 7.46 13.39
N SER A 8 -7.49 8.39 14.34
CA SER A 8 -8.27 9.63 14.47
C SER A 8 -7.90 10.64 13.41
N ARG A 9 -6.80 10.40 12.68
CA ARG A 9 -6.44 11.14 11.49
C ARG A 9 -7.47 10.95 10.37
N TRP A 10 -8.25 9.87 10.41
CA TRP A 10 -9.23 9.50 9.38
C TRP A 10 -10.57 9.04 9.97
N PRO A 11 -11.31 9.94 10.64
CA PRO A 11 -12.55 9.60 11.35
C PRO A 11 -13.70 9.17 10.45
N ASP A 12 -13.63 9.50 9.15
CA ASP A 12 -14.64 9.14 8.15
C ASP A 12 -14.62 7.65 7.77
N LEU A 13 -13.59 6.92 8.18
CA LEU A 13 -13.46 5.48 7.93
C LEU A 13 -14.17 4.58 8.94
N ILE A 14 -14.82 5.17 9.95
CA ILE A 14 -15.73 4.40 10.80
C ILE A 14 -16.88 3.94 9.90
N PRO A 15 -17.14 2.63 9.75
CA PRO A 15 -18.20 2.14 8.88
C PRO A 15 -19.56 2.38 9.55
N ARG A 16 -20.04 3.62 9.46
CA ARG A 16 -21.17 4.13 10.26
C ARG A 16 -22.45 3.32 10.06
N ASP A 17 -22.67 2.86 8.84
CA ASP A 17 -23.86 2.08 8.46
C ASP A 17 -23.78 0.60 8.90
N ALA A 18 -22.57 0.11 9.24
CA ALA A 18 -22.35 -1.28 9.64
C ALA A 18 -22.27 -1.46 11.16
N ILE A 19 -22.26 -0.37 11.93
CA ILE A 19 -22.09 -0.40 13.39
C ILE A 19 -23.40 0.03 14.07
N PRO A 20 -24.15 -0.92 14.67
CA PRO A 20 -25.33 -0.59 15.46
C PRO A 20 -24.97 0.31 16.64
N HIS A 21 -25.83 1.30 16.92
CA HIS A 21 -25.67 2.21 18.07
C HIS A 21 -24.32 2.94 18.09
N LEU A 22 -23.83 3.37 16.91
CA LEU A 22 -22.57 4.11 16.78
C LEU A 22 -22.48 5.32 17.72
N ASP A 23 -23.59 6.03 17.92
CA ASP A 23 -23.63 7.21 18.78
C ASP A 23 -23.34 6.89 20.26
N ASP A 24 -23.52 5.63 20.67
CA ASP A 24 -23.23 5.11 22.01
C ASP A 24 -21.89 4.36 22.08
N ALA A 25 -21.16 4.28 20.95
CA ALA A 25 -19.90 3.56 20.87
C ALA A 25 -18.74 4.37 21.45
N TYR A 26 -17.80 3.68 22.08
CA TYR A 26 -16.52 4.29 22.46
C TYR A 26 -15.56 4.26 21.27
N ILE A 27 -15.17 5.45 20.80
CA ILE A 27 -14.23 5.61 19.68
C ILE A 27 -12.83 5.84 20.25
N ALA A 28 -11.99 4.81 20.17
CA ALA A 28 -10.62 4.82 20.65
C ALA A 28 -9.65 5.28 19.55
N HIS A 29 -8.64 6.05 19.94
CA HIS A 29 -7.53 6.38 19.05
C HIS A 29 -6.41 5.34 19.15
N GLY A 30 -6.40 4.39 18.20
CA GLY A 30 -5.65 3.16 18.36
C GLY A 30 -6.08 2.40 19.62
N TRP A 31 -5.26 1.46 20.05
CA TRP A 31 -5.53 0.70 21.27
C TRP A 31 -5.09 1.50 22.51
N ASP A 32 -5.91 2.43 22.97
CA ASP A 32 -5.75 3.05 24.29
C ASP A 32 -6.10 2.06 25.43
N GLU A 33 -5.85 2.45 26.68
CA GLU A 33 -6.05 1.57 27.84
C GLU A 33 -7.53 1.21 28.04
N GLU A 34 -8.43 2.16 27.85
CA GLU A 34 -9.88 1.96 27.96
C GLU A 34 -10.40 0.97 26.89
N ALA A 35 -9.94 1.08 25.65
CA ALA A 35 -10.30 0.14 24.58
C ALA A 35 -9.86 -1.28 24.91
N ARG A 36 -8.65 -1.44 25.46
CA ARG A 36 -8.11 -2.75 25.89
C ARG A 36 -8.88 -3.32 27.07
N ASP A 37 -9.24 -2.49 28.04
CA ASP A 37 -10.00 -2.95 29.22
C ASP A 37 -11.42 -3.40 28.83
N ARG A 38 -12.06 -2.67 27.91
CA ARG A 38 -13.38 -3.05 27.37
C ARG A 38 -13.34 -4.29 26.50
N GLU A 39 -12.30 -4.46 25.68
CA GLU A 39 -12.07 -5.71 24.94
C GLU A 39 -11.92 -6.89 25.92
N ARG A 40 -11.11 -6.72 26.98
CA ARG A 40 -10.95 -7.75 28.04
C ARG A 40 -12.24 -8.05 28.79
N ALA A 41 -13.12 -7.06 28.93
CA ALA A 41 -14.45 -7.22 29.51
C ALA A 41 -15.44 -7.93 28.57
N GLY A 42 -15.05 -8.24 27.34
CA GLY A 42 -15.86 -8.97 26.35
C GLY A 42 -16.82 -8.09 25.55
N GLU A 43 -16.58 -6.77 25.48
CA GLU A 43 -17.34 -5.87 24.62
C GLU A 43 -17.06 -6.13 23.13
N GLN A 44 -18.02 -5.78 22.27
CA GLN A 44 -17.85 -5.93 20.83
C GLN A 44 -16.86 -4.89 20.31
N VAL A 45 -15.79 -5.36 19.66
CA VAL A 45 -14.75 -4.49 19.09
C VAL A 45 -14.83 -4.46 17.56
N PHE A 46 -14.84 -3.27 16.99
CA PHE A 46 -14.63 -3.03 15.57
C PHE A 46 -13.30 -2.30 15.36
N VAL A 47 -12.42 -2.86 14.54
CA VAL A 47 -11.19 -2.19 14.11
C VAL A 47 -11.41 -1.62 12.73
N ALA A 48 -11.32 -0.29 12.60
CA ALA A 48 -11.46 0.34 11.28
C ALA A 48 -10.26 -0.03 10.39
N ALA A 49 -10.50 -0.13 9.08
CA ALA A 49 -9.45 -0.39 8.09
C ALA A 49 -8.28 0.59 8.21
N SER A 50 -8.58 1.82 8.64
CA SER A 50 -7.61 2.87 8.98
C SER A 50 -6.50 2.41 9.91
N LEU A 51 -6.75 1.45 10.81
CA LEU A 51 -5.80 0.95 11.80
C LEU A 51 -5.16 -0.37 11.36
N SER A 52 -5.81 -1.13 10.46
CA SER A 52 -5.39 -2.48 10.08
C SER A 52 -4.79 -2.60 8.68
N ASP A 53 -4.92 -1.59 7.82
CA ASP A 53 -4.43 -1.60 6.44
C ASP A 53 -3.26 -0.60 6.24
N PRO A 54 -2.00 -1.05 6.38
CA PRO A 54 -0.84 -0.17 6.25
C PRO A 54 -0.64 0.37 4.83
N VAL A 55 -1.12 -0.32 3.79
CA VAL A 55 -0.99 0.15 2.40
C VAL A 55 -1.95 1.31 2.16
N TRP A 56 -3.18 1.18 2.66
CA TRP A 56 -4.15 2.28 2.65
C TRP A 56 -3.61 3.48 3.43
N GLN A 57 -3.08 3.27 4.64
CA GLN A 57 -2.49 4.35 5.45
C GLN A 57 -1.38 5.09 4.68
N ALA A 58 -0.49 4.36 4.00
CA ALA A 58 0.61 4.97 3.25
C ALA A 58 0.09 5.89 2.12
N ARG A 59 -0.97 5.48 1.41
CA ARG A 59 -1.62 6.30 0.39
C ARG A 59 -2.20 7.59 0.97
N GLU A 60 -2.91 7.49 2.09
CA GLU A 60 -3.49 8.67 2.72
C GLU A 60 -2.45 9.61 3.33
N VAL A 61 -1.38 9.07 3.90
CA VAL A 61 -0.26 9.88 4.38
C VAL A 61 0.36 10.65 3.22
N MET A 62 0.59 10.00 2.07
CA MET A 62 1.09 10.68 0.87
C MET A 62 0.11 11.75 0.38
N ALA A 63 -1.18 11.45 0.30
CA ALA A 63 -2.21 12.42 -0.10
C ALA A 63 -2.24 13.63 0.87
N ALA A 64 -2.17 13.39 2.18
CA ALA A 64 -2.10 14.44 3.18
C ALA A 64 -0.81 15.27 3.08
N ALA A 65 0.33 14.62 2.82
CA ALA A 65 1.62 15.29 2.61
C ALA A 65 1.56 16.19 1.37
N ARG A 66 1.04 15.69 0.25
CA ARG A 66 0.81 16.47 -0.98
C ARG A 66 -0.24 17.57 -0.82
N ALA A 67 -1.17 17.45 0.12
CA ALA A 67 -2.16 18.51 0.39
C ALA A 67 -1.64 19.62 1.31
N ARG A 68 -0.69 19.33 2.21
CA ARG A 68 -0.34 20.23 3.33
C ARG A 68 1.14 20.59 3.39
N GLY A 69 2.02 19.76 2.84
CA GLY A 69 3.47 19.92 2.84
C GLY A 69 3.95 20.76 1.65
N GLY A 70 4.67 21.85 1.94
CA GLY A 70 5.11 22.78 0.88
C GLY A 70 6.19 22.19 -0.03
N TRP A 71 7.09 21.37 0.52
CA TRP A 71 8.12 20.68 -0.28
C TRP A 71 7.47 19.58 -1.13
N GLU A 72 6.57 18.81 -0.54
CA GLU A 72 5.85 17.73 -1.19
C GLU A 72 5.02 18.25 -2.34
N GLN A 73 4.28 19.35 -2.16
CA GLN A 73 3.52 20.03 -3.23
C GLN A 73 4.38 20.47 -4.40
N ALA A 74 5.60 20.92 -4.13
CA ALA A 74 6.52 21.41 -5.16
C ALA A 74 7.10 20.29 -6.04
N GLN A 75 6.97 19.02 -5.63
CA GLN A 75 7.54 17.91 -6.39
C GLN A 75 6.78 17.64 -7.70
N THR A 76 7.56 17.31 -8.74
CA THR A 76 7.10 16.78 -10.02
C THR A 76 7.73 15.41 -10.25
N HIS A 77 7.32 14.69 -11.29
CA HIS A 77 7.99 13.43 -11.64
C HIS A 77 9.48 13.64 -11.93
N GLU A 78 9.82 14.73 -12.59
CA GLU A 78 11.19 15.06 -12.98
C GLU A 78 12.05 15.47 -11.78
N SER A 79 11.49 16.24 -10.82
CA SER A 79 12.24 16.64 -9.63
C SER A 79 12.54 15.47 -8.68
N LEU A 80 11.75 14.40 -8.76
CA LEU A 80 11.90 13.21 -7.93
C LEU A 80 12.91 12.19 -8.46
N VAL A 81 13.33 12.28 -9.73
CA VAL A 81 14.26 11.32 -10.35
C VAL A 81 15.56 11.14 -9.55
N PRO A 82 16.24 12.19 -9.07
CA PRO A 82 17.48 12.01 -8.31
C PRO A 82 17.27 11.19 -7.03
N TYR A 83 16.18 11.45 -6.30
CA TYR A 83 15.82 10.70 -5.09
C TYR A 83 15.56 9.24 -5.43
N LEU A 84 14.74 8.94 -6.44
CA LEU A 84 14.50 7.56 -6.85
C LEU A 84 15.78 6.79 -7.21
N LEU A 85 16.77 7.46 -7.83
CA LEU A 85 18.05 6.86 -8.13
C LEU A 85 18.88 6.59 -6.87
N GLU A 86 18.87 7.51 -5.92
CA GLU A 86 19.52 7.39 -4.60
C GLU A 86 18.93 6.23 -3.81
N GLU A 87 17.61 6.22 -3.56
CA GLU A 87 16.93 5.15 -2.81
C GLU A 87 17.14 3.77 -3.47
N SER A 88 17.14 3.72 -4.80
CA SER A 88 17.40 2.47 -5.53
C SER A 88 18.83 1.96 -5.31
N GLN A 89 19.79 2.86 -5.17
CA GLN A 89 21.18 2.52 -4.88
C GLN A 89 21.35 2.10 -3.42
N GLU A 90 20.68 2.77 -2.49
CA GLU A 90 20.68 2.39 -1.06
C GLU A 90 20.06 1.00 -0.86
N VAL A 91 18.98 0.66 -1.56
CA VAL A 91 18.46 -0.72 -1.60
C VAL A 91 19.53 -1.70 -2.07
N VAL A 92 20.29 -1.38 -3.13
CA VAL A 92 21.36 -2.26 -3.63
C VAL A 92 22.45 -2.45 -2.58
N GLU A 93 22.79 -1.40 -1.82
CA GLU A 93 23.79 -1.45 -0.76
C GLU A 93 23.32 -2.24 0.46
N ALA A 94 22.03 -2.17 0.80
CA ALA A 94 21.42 -2.91 1.90
C ALA A 94 21.26 -4.42 1.61
N ILE A 95 21.29 -4.87 0.35
CA ILE A 95 21.18 -6.28 0.00
C ILE A 95 22.35 -7.08 0.58
N GLY A 96 22.02 -8.12 1.36
CA GLY A 96 23.00 -8.95 2.07
C GLY A 96 23.38 -8.43 3.45
N GLY A 97 22.85 -7.27 3.84
CA GLY A 97 22.87 -6.72 5.19
C GLY A 97 21.70 -7.22 6.05
N PRO A 98 21.41 -6.52 7.17
CA PRO A 98 20.28 -6.83 8.06
C PRO A 98 18.92 -6.58 7.39
N ASP A 99 17.97 -7.50 7.58
CA ASP A 99 16.62 -7.39 7.02
C ASP A 99 15.89 -6.08 7.40
N ALA A 100 16.18 -5.53 8.58
CA ALA A 100 15.58 -4.28 9.03
C ALA A 100 16.04 -3.07 8.20
N GLU A 101 17.30 -3.06 7.77
CA GLU A 101 17.87 -2.03 6.89
C GLU A 101 17.26 -2.15 5.50
N LEU A 102 17.28 -3.35 4.91
CA LEU A 102 16.65 -3.61 3.61
C LEU A 102 15.15 -3.25 3.61
N CYS A 103 14.44 -3.49 4.71
CA CYS A 103 13.04 -3.09 4.84
C CYS A 103 12.85 -1.56 4.86
N GLY A 104 13.78 -0.83 5.46
CA GLY A 104 13.83 0.63 5.44
C GLY A 104 14.00 1.15 4.02
N GLU A 105 15.06 0.71 3.33
CA GLU A 105 15.36 1.19 1.97
C GLU A 105 14.25 0.83 0.95
N LEU A 106 13.62 -0.35 1.09
CA LEU A 106 12.45 -0.72 0.28
C LEU A 106 11.23 0.18 0.57
N SER A 107 11.10 0.70 1.80
CA SER A 107 10.07 1.67 2.15
C SER A 107 10.32 3.01 1.47
N ASP A 108 11.57 3.44 1.33
CA ASP A 108 11.89 4.70 0.65
C ASP A 108 11.71 4.60 -0.87
N VAL A 109 11.98 3.44 -1.47
CA VAL A 109 11.54 3.16 -2.86
C VAL A 109 10.01 3.18 -2.98
N LEU A 110 9.27 2.64 -2.01
CA LEU A 110 7.80 2.71 -1.99
C LEU A 110 7.32 4.16 -1.85
N LEU A 111 8.00 5.02 -1.08
CA LEU A 111 7.71 6.44 -0.97
C LEU A 111 7.75 7.12 -2.35
N GLN A 112 8.76 6.81 -3.17
CA GLN A 112 8.85 7.32 -4.54
C GLN A 112 7.68 6.85 -5.41
N VAL A 113 7.31 5.56 -5.34
CA VAL A 113 6.14 5.03 -6.07
C VAL A 113 4.85 5.77 -5.67
N LEU A 114 4.66 6.02 -4.38
CA LEU A 114 3.50 6.76 -3.86
C LEU A 114 3.48 8.21 -4.34
N PHE A 115 4.63 8.91 -4.37
CA PHE A 115 4.71 10.25 -4.94
C PHE A 115 4.30 10.28 -6.41
N HIS A 116 4.85 9.39 -7.24
CA HIS A 116 4.51 9.33 -8.66
C HIS A 116 3.03 8.98 -8.87
N ALA A 117 2.49 8.04 -8.10
CA ALA A 117 1.07 7.71 -8.15
C ALA A 117 0.18 8.90 -7.76
N GLN A 118 0.49 9.59 -6.66
CA GLN A 118 -0.28 10.72 -6.18
C GLN A 118 -0.24 11.92 -7.15
N ILE A 119 0.93 12.26 -7.71
CA ILE A 119 1.08 13.30 -8.73
C ILE A 119 0.28 12.97 -10.01
N ALA A 120 0.25 11.69 -10.40
CA ALA A 120 -0.55 11.25 -11.55
C ALA A 120 -2.05 11.32 -11.25
N GLN A 121 -2.46 10.93 -10.04
CA GLN A 121 -3.84 10.92 -9.59
C GLN A 121 -4.43 12.33 -9.51
N GLU A 122 -3.65 13.31 -9.03
CA GLU A 122 -4.03 14.72 -8.98
C GLU A 122 -4.36 15.31 -10.37
N ARG A 123 -3.81 14.73 -11.44
CA ARG A 123 -4.11 15.10 -12.84
C ARG A 123 -5.14 14.19 -13.51
N GLY A 124 -5.71 13.23 -12.79
CA GLY A 124 -6.66 12.25 -13.32
C GLY A 124 -6.06 11.24 -14.31
N ALA A 125 -4.75 10.99 -14.24
CA ALA A 125 -4.07 10.10 -15.17
C ALA A 125 -4.11 8.62 -14.72
N PHE A 126 -3.58 8.33 -13.53
CA PHE A 126 -3.62 7.02 -12.89
C PHE A 126 -3.42 7.17 -11.38
N SER A 127 -3.82 6.15 -10.62
CA SER A 127 -3.68 6.06 -9.17
C SER A 127 -2.70 4.95 -8.76
N PHE A 128 -2.43 4.84 -7.46
CA PHE A 128 -1.66 3.70 -6.92
C PHE A 128 -2.35 2.36 -7.21
N ASP A 129 -3.69 2.32 -7.19
CA ASP A 129 -4.46 1.11 -7.50
C ASP A 129 -4.27 0.69 -8.96
N ASP A 130 -4.15 1.65 -9.87
CA ASP A 130 -3.85 1.36 -11.28
C ASP A 130 -2.44 0.78 -11.46
N VAL A 131 -1.45 1.26 -10.70
CA VAL A 131 -0.09 0.70 -10.68
C VAL A 131 -0.11 -0.76 -10.20
N ALA A 132 -0.82 -1.03 -9.11
CA ALA A 132 -0.99 -2.39 -8.58
C ALA A 132 -1.75 -3.29 -9.57
N ALA A 133 -2.83 -2.80 -10.18
CA ALA A 133 -3.59 -3.54 -11.18
C ALA A 133 -2.73 -3.85 -12.43
N ALA A 134 -1.93 -2.90 -12.90
CA ALA A 134 -1.01 -3.08 -14.01
C ALA A 134 0.08 -4.13 -13.69
N PHE A 135 0.58 -4.18 -12.45
CA PHE A 135 1.47 -5.25 -11.99
C PHE A 135 0.78 -6.61 -12.05
N VAL A 136 -0.44 -6.75 -11.51
CA VAL A 136 -1.18 -8.03 -11.54
C VAL A 136 -1.47 -8.46 -12.97
N ALA A 137 -1.90 -7.55 -13.85
CA ALA A 137 -2.15 -7.85 -15.26
C ALA A 137 -0.88 -8.34 -15.98
N LYS A 138 0.26 -7.70 -15.72
CA LYS A 138 1.58 -8.12 -16.21
C LYS A 138 1.94 -9.53 -15.73
N MET A 139 1.69 -9.83 -14.46
CA MET A 139 1.95 -11.18 -13.90
C MET A 139 1.01 -12.23 -14.52
N ARG A 140 -0.27 -11.91 -14.74
CA ARG A 140 -1.20 -12.80 -15.46
C ARG A 140 -0.74 -13.12 -16.88
N SER A 141 -0.18 -12.13 -17.57
CA SER A 141 0.34 -12.27 -18.94
C SER A 141 1.65 -13.08 -19.01
N ARG A 142 2.58 -12.82 -18.10
CA ARG A 142 3.98 -13.30 -18.17
C ARG A 142 4.28 -14.49 -17.27
N ALA A 143 3.44 -14.76 -16.28
CA ALA A 143 3.54 -15.89 -15.35
C ALA A 143 2.15 -16.53 -15.11
N PRO A 144 1.51 -17.08 -16.16
CA PRO A 144 0.13 -17.58 -16.08
C PRO A 144 -0.04 -18.73 -15.08
N TYR A 145 1.02 -19.50 -14.81
CA TYR A 145 1.03 -20.59 -13.82
C TYR A 145 0.71 -20.12 -12.39
N LEU A 146 0.79 -18.82 -12.10
CA LEU A 146 0.36 -18.27 -10.81
C LEU A 146 -1.17 -18.13 -10.70
N PHE A 147 -1.90 -18.29 -11.81
CA PHE A 147 -3.34 -17.96 -11.91
C PHE A 147 -4.21 -19.05 -12.52
N ASP A 148 -3.63 -20.14 -13.05
CA ASP A 148 -4.35 -21.22 -13.73
C ASP A 148 -4.68 -22.41 -12.82
N GLY A 149 -4.38 -22.30 -11.51
CA GLY A 149 -4.59 -23.37 -10.53
C GLY A 149 -3.42 -24.35 -10.41
N SER A 150 -2.31 -24.12 -11.12
CA SER A 150 -1.07 -24.87 -10.91
C SER A 150 -0.54 -24.68 -9.50
N THR A 151 -0.06 -25.78 -8.89
CA THR A 151 0.49 -25.79 -7.52
C THR A 151 1.94 -26.31 -7.46
N GLY A 152 2.44 -26.83 -8.58
CA GLY A 152 3.81 -27.33 -8.68
C GLY A 152 4.82 -26.21 -8.91
N VAL A 153 6.09 -26.49 -8.56
CA VAL A 153 7.21 -25.61 -8.90
C VAL A 153 7.40 -25.63 -10.42
N VAL A 154 7.34 -24.47 -11.04
CA VAL A 154 7.67 -24.28 -12.46
C VAL A 154 9.17 -24.01 -12.57
N ASP A 155 9.84 -24.72 -13.47
CA ASP A 155 11.29 -24.57 -13.64
C ASP A 155 11.65 -23.20 -14.25
N ALA A 156 12.86 -22.72 -13.93
CA ALA A 156 13.31 -21.39 -14.35
C ALA A 156 13.38 -21.21 -15.88
N THR A 157 13.62 -22.29 -16.64
CA THR A 157 13.68 -22.22 -18.12
C THR A 157 12.29 -21.96 -18.67
N GLU A 158 11.29 -22.67 -18.17
CA GLU A 158 9.90 -22.48 -18.53
C GLU A 158 9.38 -21.11 -18.06
N GLN A 159 9.78 -20.65 -16.87
CA GLN A 159 9.46 -19.30 -16.39
C GLN A 159 9.98 -18.21 -17.35
N ASP A 160 11.25 -18.29 -17.81
CA ASP A 160 11.78 -17.32 -18.79
C ASP A 160 11.03 -17.43 -20.12
N ARG A 161 10.77 -18.65 -20.61
CA ARG A 161 10.01 -18.87 -21.85
C ARG A 161 8.64 -18.18 -21.81
N LEU A 162 7.87 -18.40 -20.74
CA LEU A 162 6.56 -17.80 -20.51
C LEU A 162 6.66 -16.27 -20.38
N TRP A 163 7.70 -15.77 -19.72
CA TRP A 163 7.92 -14.35 -19.53
C TRP A 163 8.18 -13.62 -20.85
N GLN A 164 9.04 -14.18 -21.71
CA GLN A 164 9.30 -13.63 -23.04
C GLN A 164 8.06 -13.70 -23.94
N GLU A 165 7.27 -14.77 -23.83
CA GLU A 165 6.01 -14.92 -24.57
C GLU A 165 4.97 -13.87 -24.16
N GLY A 166 4.78 -13.66 -22.85
CA GLY A 166 3.90 -12.61 -22.32
C GLY A 166 4.35 -11.21 -22.76
N LYS A 167 5.65 -10.93 -22.72
CA LYS A 167 6.21 -9.66 -23.24
C LYS A 167 5.91 -9.42 -24.72
N ARG A 168 5.89 -10.47 -25.56
CA ARG A 168 5.55 -10.33 -26.99
C ARG A 168 4.07 -9.99 -27.17
N ARG A 169 3.17 -10.70 -26.48
CA ARG A 169 1.72 -10.42 -26.51
C ARG A 169 1.39 -8.98 -26.17
N GLU A 170 2.06 -8.42 -25.16
CA GLU A 170 1.84 -7.03 -24.72
C GLU A 170 2.31 -5.97 -25.73
N ARG A 171 3.28 -6.29 -26.61
CA ARG A 171 3.77 -5.36 -27.64
C ARG A 171 2.92 -5.37 -28.91
N GLU A 172 2.11 -6.40 -29.07
CA GLU A 172 1.25 -6.62 -30.24
C GLU A 172 -0.18 -6.07 -30.04
N LEU A 173 -0.49 -5.58 -28.84
CA LEU A 173 -1.74 -4.92 -28.44
C LEU A 173 -1.62 -3.39 -28.54
#